data_AF-A0A2D6CTM6-F1
#
_entry.id   AF-A0A2D6CTM6-F1
#
_cell.length_a   1.000
_cell.length_b   1.000
_cell.length_c   1.000
_cell.angle_alpha   90.00
_cell.angle_beta   90.00
_cell.angle_gamma   90.00
#
_symmetry.space_group_name_H-M   'P 1'
#
loop_
_entity.id
_entity.type
_entity.pdbx_description
1 polymer ?
#
loop_
_entity_poly.entity_id
_entity_poly.type
_entity_poly.pdbx_seq_one_letter_code
_entity_poly.pdbx_strand_id
1 'polypeptide(L)'
;QFLQHLPRGRILRCASCHSQIVQGDTDEHMTVTESTCFLCHFKTTASGEPIAGCPSCHKPPDGIVLISGMEFNHRKYLDEDVDCMQCHNDVVDGDGSVPQERCYTCHDRVERMQEYENHTLIHQMHVTDHKIDCLNCHLEIKHGQRAMKETVELDCRACHIDKHAETQALYVGIGDGVSSLPDPMFLARVSCVGCHTAHEGDTMKASADSCAECHGETYSHMEEQWRTGAMRLVEEIGGRRDRVAREIEAVRSNGVSAEDIATAEALLLSADNNIATITRGNPVHNVQFSERLVITANAQLAMALGALRGDEGIADIAPIARPKEPEGGRCLGCHFGIETVTVAAFGQAFDHGPHVLGEELSCEKCHSPAPQEVEGHGTTAVTGAECASCHHEEARDDGCQSCHTDLRTRAVSYSKPFSHAKHALDYRADCADCHGSDTTRGFVGECVSCHHTGRVDVEGKCADCHVAQHAIYEGTVEGAASPSIHSDAEVFCIDCHYTDEDPIETLACEDCHDEERYADMLRTWQEGTRKKLAQVAEARGSGRASRALIAEIERHMRLIQRDGSLGFHNPELVDTLLSDDLRKAGAAR
;
A
#
# COMPACT_ATOMS: atom_id res chain seq x y z
N GLN A 1 40.27 -39.93 33.10
CA GLN A 1 39.40 -40.42 34.20
C GLN A 1 37.97 -40.81 33.75
N PHE A 2 37.60 -40.74 32.46
CA PHE A 2 36.22 -40.88 31.96
C PHE A 2 35.72 -42.31 31.60
N LEU A 3 36.38 -43.39 32.06
CA LEU A 3 35.98 -44.77 31.72
C LEU A 3 35.53 -45.61 32.93
N GLN A 4 35.30 -44.99 34.09
CA GLN A 4 34.89 -45.72 35.30
C GLN A 4 33.37 -45.83 35.49
N HIS A 5 32.55 -45.31 34.58
CA HIS A 5 31.10 -45.44 34.61
C HIS A 5 30.65 -46.09 33.30
N LEU A 6 29.81 -47.13 33.38
CA LEU A 6 29.18 -47.77 32.22
C LEU A 6 28.27 -46.74 31.54
N PRO A 7 28.64 -46.13 30.41
CA PRO A 7 27.73 -45.24 29.72
C PRO A 7 26.59 -46.11 29.20
N ARG A 8 25.40 -45.94 29.79
CA ARG A 8 24.16 -46.64 29.37
C ARG A 8 24.26 -48.17 29.44
N GLY A 9 24.99 -48.68 30.44
CA GLY A 9 25.11 -50.12 30.72
C GLY A 9 26.05 -50.90 29.78
N ARG A 10 26.87 -50.22 28.98
CA ARG A 10 27.76 -50.85 27.98
C ARG A 10 29.22 -50.65 28.34
N ILE A 11 30.06 -51.66 28.07
CA ILE A 11 31.52 -51.55 28.16
C ILE A 11 32.04 -51.15 26.77
N LEU A 12 32.43 -49.89 26.64
CA LEU A 12 33.03 -49.32 25.43
C LEU A 12 34.56 -49.35 25.51
N ARG A 13 35.22 -49.35 24.35
CA ARG A 13 36.69 -49.31 24.21
C ARG A 13 37.08 -48.13 23.33
N CYS A 14 38.37 -47.76 23.27
CA CYS A 14 38.83 -46.68 22.40
C CYS A 14 38.45 -46.92 20.91
N ALA A 15 38.58 -48.16 20.44
CA ALA A 15 38.19 -48.55 19.09
C ALA A 15 36.66 -48.51 18.84
N SER A 16 35.84 -48.38 19.89
CA SER A 16 34.39 -48.22 19.74
C SER A 16 34.02 -46.84 19.18
N CYS A 17 34.90 -45.84 19.27
CA CYS A 17 34.67 -44.50 18.72
C CYS A 17 35.77 -44.05 17.76
N HIS A 18 36.95 -44.68 17.80
CA HIS A 18 38.09 -44.34 16.96
C HIS A 18 38.42 -45.46 15.97
N SER A 19 38.43 -45.14 14.68
CA SER A 19 38.93 -46.04 13.63
C SER A 19 40.46 -46.17 13.70
N GLN A 20 40.95 -47.39 13.47
CA GLN A 20 42.40 -47.71 13.44
C GLN A 20 42.99 -47.71 12.03
N ILE A 21 42.19 -47.48 10.98
CA ILE A 21 42.64 -47.48 9.59
C ILE A 21 42.30 -46.12 8.97
N VAL A 22 43.30 -45.23 8.91
CA VAL A 22 43.24 -43.95 8.21
C VAL A 22 43.94 -44.16 6.86
N GLN A 23 43.21 -44.19 5.75
CA GLN A 23 43.80 -44.18 4.41
C GLN A 23 43.93 -42.73 3.93
N GLY A 24 45.11 -42.13 4.11
CA GLY A 24 45.43 -40.78 3.66
C GLY A 24 46.78 -40.29 4.21
N ASP A 25 47.38 -39.29 3.56
CA ASP A 25 48.69 -38.66 3.88
C ASP A 25 48.66 -37.81 5.18
N THR A 26 48.09 -38.34 6.27
CA THR A 26 48.08 -37.68 7.58
C THR A 26 48.69 -38.61 8.62
N ASP A 27 49.68 -38.13 9.40
CA ASP A 27 50.40 -38.86 10.46
C ASP A 27 49.53 -39.29 11.69
N GLU A 28 48.20 -39.30 11.53
CA GLU A 28 47.25 -39.61 12.60
C GLU A 28 47.04 -41.11 12.75
N HIS A 29 47.36 -41.65 13.93
CA HIS A 29 47.28 -43.08 14.21
C HIS A 29 45.86 -43.56 14.58
N MET A 30 44.95 -42.63 14.91
CA MET A 30 43.56 -42.89 15.28
C MET A 30 42.73 -41.63 14.99
N THR A 31 41.60 -41.78 14.30
CA THR A 31 40.63 -40.69 14.09
C THR A 31 39.25 -41.08 14.59
N VAL A 32 38.43 -40.10 14.97
CA VAL A 32 37.06 -40.34 15.43
C VAL A 32 36.18 -40.67 14.23
N THR A 33 35.39 -41.72 14.34
CA THR A 33 34.40 -42.08 13.31
C THR A 33 33.09 -41.32 13.57
N GLU A 34 32.85 -40.23 12.83
CA GLU A 34 31.72 -39.32 13.03
C GLU A 34 30.35 -40.03 13.07
N SER A 35 30.11 -40.98 12.15
CA SER A 35 28.87 -41.77 12.10
C SER A 35 28.60 -42.59 13.37
N THR A 36 29.65 -42.96 14.11
CA THR A 36 29.50 -43.63 15.42
C THR A 36 29.13 -42.64 16.52
N CYS A 37 29.63 -41.40 16.46
CA CYS A 37 29.20 -40.32 17.33
C CYS A 37 27.71 -40.02 17.11
N PHE A 38 27.28 -39.87 15.85
CA PHE A 38 25.88 -39.59 15.52
C PHE A 38 24.94 -40.69 16.01
N LEU A 39 25.30 -41.96 15.77
CA LEU A 39 24.56 -43.10 16.31
C LEU A 39 24.40 -43.07 17.83
N CYS A 40 25.47 -42.73 18.53
CA CYS A 40 25.47 -42.71 19.99
C CYS A 40 24.74 -41.50 20.56
N HIS A 41 24.79 -40.34 19.89
CA HIS A 41 24.31 -39.07 20.42
C HIS A 41 22.92 -38.66 19.93
N PHE A 42 22.40 -39.22 18.82
CA PHE A 42 21.05 -38.90 18.29
C PHE A 42 20.03 -40.04 18.43
N LYS A 43 20.45 -41.31 18.53
CA LYS A 43 19.51 -42.44 18.50
C LYS A 43 18.51 -42.48 19.67
N THR A 44 18.90 -41.97 20.83
CA THR A 44 18.10 -42.10 22.07
C THR A 44 17.46 -40.79 22.52
N THR A 45 17.42 -39.79 21.64
CA THR A 45 16.89 -38.45 21.91
C THR A 45 15.75 -38.13 20.96
N ALA A 46 15.02 -37.06 21.27
CA ALA A 46 14.06 -36.47 20.33
C ALA A 46 14.79 -36.07 19.03
N SER A 47 14.08 -36.10 17.90
CA SER A 47 14.65 -35.88 16.57
C SER A 47 15.46 -34.59 16.51
N GLY A 48 16.76 -34.71 16.20
CA GLY A 48 17.66 -33.56 15.97
C GLY A 48 18.45 -33.08 17.20
N GLU A 49 18.09 -33.47 18.43
CA GLU A 49 18.81 -33.02 19.62
C GLU A 49 19.87 -34.05 20.05
N PRO A 50 21.15 -33.66 20.15
CA PRO A 50 22.17 -34.57 20.68
C PRO A 50 22.08 -34.65 22.21
N ILE A 51 22.42 -35.80 22.78
CA ILE A 51 22.41 -36.03 24.24
C ILE A 51 23.23 -35.00 25.04
N ALA A 52 24.25 -34.40 24.43
CA ALA A 52 25.13 -33.43 25.08
C ALA A 52 24.73 -31.97 24.80
N GLY A 53 23.66 -31.73 24.04
CA GLY A 53 23.21 -30.40 23.61
C GLY A 53 24.10 -29.78 22.54
N CYS A 54 23.57 -28.81 21.80
CA CYS A 54 24.37 -27.93 20.95
C CYS A 54 25.06 -26.87 21.82
N PRO A 55 26.31 -26.43 21.54
CA PRO A 55 27.23 -26.82 20.47
C PRO A 55 28.33 -27.82 20.93
N SER A 56 27.97 -29.01 21.43
CA SER A 56 28.95 -29.93 22.05
C SER A 56 29.97 -30.54 21.08
N CYS A 57 29.61 -30.69 19.80
CA CYS A 57 30.40 -31.41 18.80
C CYS A 57 31.20 -30.48 17.88
N HIS A 58 30.63 -29.34 17.51
CA HIS A 58 31.26 -28.31 16.69
C HIS A 58 30.84 -26.93 17.20
N LYS A 59 31.70 -25.93 17.03
CA LYS A 59 31.35 -24.55 17.36
C LYS A 59 30.54 -23.92 16.22
N PRO A 60 29.67 -22.94 16.52
CA PRO A 60 29.10 -22.06 15.50
C PRO A 60 30.21 -21.33 14.73
N PRO A 61 29.97 -20.92 13.47
CA PRO A 61 30.94 -20.14 12.71
C PRO A 61 31.34 -18.84 13.43
N ASP A 62 32.63 -18.51 13.39
CA ASP A 62 33.14 -17.23 13.89
C ASP A 62 32.91 -16.13 12.83
N GLY A 63 32.20 -15.07 13.20
CA GLY A 63 31.96 -13.90 12.34
C GLY A 63 30.68 -13.96 11.50
N ILE A 64 30.62 -13.10 10.48
CA ILE A 64 29.47 -12.96 9.57
C ILE A 64 29.55 -14.04 8.49
N VAL A 65 28.48 -14.83 8.34
CA VAL A 65 28.32 -15.78 7.24
C VAL A 65 27.29 -15.25 6.24
N LEU A 66 27.42 -15.64 4.97
CA LEU A 66 26.44 -15.30 3.93
C LEU A 66 25.45 -16.46 3.76
N ILE A 67 24.18 -16.21 4.07
CA ILE A 67 23.07 -17.15 3.85
C ILE A 67 22.16 -16.55 2.77
N SER A 68 22.11 -17.17 1.59
CA SER A 68 21.30 -16.69 0.46
C SER A 68 21.55 -15.21 0.09
N GLY A 69 22.80 -14.76 0.23
CA GLY A 69 23.20 -13.37 -0.04
C GLY A 69 22.98 -12.39 1.11
N MET A 70 22.47 -12.84 2.26
CA MET A 70 22.31 -12.03 3.47
C MET A 70 23.43 -12.29 4.47
N GLU A 71 23.93 -11.22 5.07
CA GLU A 71 24.89 -11.29 6.17
C GLU A 71 24.20 -11.77 7.45
N PHE A 72 24.72 -12.85 8.04
CA PHE A 72 24.18 -13.45 9.24
C PHE A 72 25.29 -13.59 10.29
N ASN A 73 25.08 -12.97 11.45
CA ASN A 73 26.03 -13.00 12.56
C ASN A 73 25.47 -13.86 13.71
N HIS A 74 25.97 -15.11 13.82
CA HIS A 74 25.55 -16.04 14.88
C HIS A 74 25.77 -15.48 16.29
N ARG A 75 26.82 -14.66 16.50
CA ARG A 75 27.15 -14.14 17.83
C ARG A 75 26.00 -13.35 18.44
N LYS A 76 25.28 -12.58 17.62
CA LYS A 76 24.14 -11.77 18.04
C LYS A 76 23.05 -12.64 18.68
N TYR A 77 22.68 -13.74 18.03
CA TYR A 77 21.63 -14.64 18.52
C TYR A 77 22.09 -15.51 19.69
N LEU A 78 23.38 -15.89 19.72
CA LEU A 78 23.95 -16.60 20.86
C LEU A 78 24.03 -15.75 22.13
N ASP A 79 24.19 -14.42 22.00
CA ASP A 79 24.16 -13.50 23.13
C ASP A 79 22.75 -13.33 23.72
N GLU A 80 21.72 -13.56 22.91
CA GLU A 80 20.31 -13.58 23.32
C GLU A 80 19.82 -15.00 23.73
N ASP A 81 20.74 -15.97 23.86
CA ASP A 81 20.44 -17.37 24.26
C ASP A 81 19.44 -18.11 23.33
N VAL A 82 19.42 -17.74 22.05
CA VAL A 82 18.53 -18.34 21.04
C VAL A 82 18.87 -19.82 20.83
N ASP A 83 17.85 -20.69 20.94
CA ASP A 83 18.01 -22.14 20.77
C ASP A 83 18.39 -22.51 19.32
N CYS A 84 19.41 -23.36 19.18
CA CYS A 84 19.95 -23.78 17.89
C CYS A 84 18.89 -24.42 16.97
N MET A 85 17.93 -25.15 17.55
CA MET A 85 16.89 -25.88 16.83
C MET A 85 15.83 -24.96 16.23
N GLN A 86 15.76 -23.69 16.61
CA GLN A 86 14.86 -22.72 15.96
C GLN A 86 15.23 -22.52 14.47
N CYS A 87 16.52 -22.68 14.12
CA CYS A 87 17.05 -22.58 12.75
C CYS A 87 17.61 -23.91 12.20
N HIS A 88 18.09 -24.80 13.06
CA HIS A 88 18.73 -26.07 12.69
C HIS A 88 17.84 -27.30 13.00
N ASN A 89 16.59 -27.24 12.57
CA ASN A 89 15.56 -28.24 12.90
C ASN A 89 15.65 -29.58 12.16
N ASP A 90 16.29 -29.63 10.98
CA ASP A 90 16.45 -30.85 10.16
C ASP A 90 17.93 -31.10 9.83
N VAL A 91 18.69 -31.44 10.88
CA VAL A 91 20.13 -31.69 10.81
C VAL A 91 20.51 -33.16 10.95
N VAL A 92 19.52 -34.05 11.04
CA VAL A 92 19.72 -35.50 11.20
C VAL A 92 18.89 -36.26 10.18
N ASP A 93 19.51 -37.25 9.52
CA ASP A 93 18.84 -38.18 8.62
C ASP A 93 19.09 -39.62 9.08
N GLY A 94 18.00 -40.35 9.30
CA GLY A 94 18.01 -41.72 9.83
C GLY A 94 17.86 -41.81 11.35
N ASP A 95 17.35 -42.95 11.81
CA ASP A 95 17.07 -43.26 13.24
C ASP A 95 18.07 -44.28 13.85
N GLY A 96 19.04 -44.69 13.03
CA GLY A 96 19.99 -45.73 13.35
C GLY A 96 19.33 -47.07 13.72
N SER A 97 18.16 -47.39 13.16
CA SER A 97 17.46 -48.65 13.39
C SER A 97 18.32 -49.87 13.03
N VAL A 98 17.98 -51.03 13.57
CA VAL A 98 18.67 -52.29 13.32
C VAL A 98 17.71 -53.22 12.58
N PRO A 99 17.64 -53.18 11.24
CA PRO A 99 16.78 -54.10 10.48
C PRO A 99 17.16 -55.56 10.76
N GLN A 100 16.16 -56.45 10.88
CA GLN A 100 16.39 -57.87 11.19
C GLN A 100 17.25 -58.57 10.12
N GLU A 101 17.20 -58.07 8.89
CA GLU A 101 17.97 -58.54 7.75
C GLU A 101 19.48 -58.53 8.02
N ARG A 102 19.95 -57.54 8.81
CA ARG A 102 21.38 -57.44 9.16
C ARG A 102 21.84 -58.61 10.02
N CYS A 103 20.97 -59.16 10.86
CA CYS A 103 21.28 -60.30 11.71
C CYS A 103 21.55 -61.56 10.88
N TYR A 104 20.85 -61.73 9.75
CA TYR A 104 21.01 -62.89 8.86
C TYR A 104 22.33 -62.91 8.09
N THR A 105 23.09 -61.81 8.11
CA THR A 105 24.46 -61.77 7.56
C THR A 105 25.40 -62.72 8.29
N CYS A 106 25.13 -63.01 9.57
CA CYS A 106 25.99 -63.85 10.41
C CYS A 106 25.25 -64.97 11.14
N HIS A 107 23.93 -64.86 11.35
CA HIS A 107 23.11 -65.87 12.03
C HIS A 107 22.18 -66.57 11.03
N ASP A 108 22.26 -67.90 10.97
CA ASP A 108 21.48 -68.76 10.08
C ASP A 108 20.36 -69.55 10.81
N ARG A 109 20.21 -69.33 12.12
CA ARG A 109 19.30 -70.07 13.02
C ARG A 109 18.26 -69.17 13.66
N VAL A 110 16.98 -69.56 13.53
CA VAL A 110 15.81 -68.78 13.99
C VAL A 110 15.76 -68.65 15.52
N GLU A 111 16.30 -69.62 16.27
CA GLU A 111 16.26 -69.60 17.74
C GLU A 111 17.02 -68.41 18.33
N ARG A 112 18.09 -67.94 17.66
CA ARG A 112 18.85 -66.77 18.12
C ARG A 112 18.11 -65.44 17.87
N MET A 113 17.19 -65.42 16.92
CA MET A 113 16.38 -64.23 16.59
C MET A 113 15.30 -63.96 17.64
N GLN A 114 14.98 -64.92 18.51
CA GLN A 114 14.03 -64.74 19.61
C GLN A 114 14.51 -63.70 20.63
N GLU A 115 15.82 -63.46 20.70
CA GLU A 115 16.44 -62.47 21.58
C GLU A 115 16.62 -61.10 20.91
N TYR A 116 16.03 -60.87 19.73
CA TYR A 116 16.20 -59.62 18.97
C TYR A 116 15.87 -58.35 19.78
N GLU A 117 14.85 -58.39 20.63
CA GLU A 117 14.46 -57.27 21.50
C GLU A 117 15.34 -57.13 22.76
N ASN A 118 16.21 -58.11 23.04
CA ASN A 118 17.08 -58.11 24.21
C ASN A 118 18.35 -57.29 23.94
N HIS A 119 18.17 -55.96 23.85
CA HIS A 119 19.24 -55.03 23.49
C HIS A 119 20.49 -55.15 24.37
N THR A 120 20.35 -55.45 25.67
CA THR A 120 21.49 -55.63 26.58
C THR A 120 22.32 -56.84 26.21
N LEU A 121 21.68 -57.99 25.99
CA LEU A 121 22.35 -59.22 25.58
C LEU A 121 23.03 -59.05 24.22
N ILE A 122 22.35 -58.41 23.27
CA ILE A 122 22.89 -58.18 21.92
C ILE A 122 24.16 -57.33 21.98
N HIS A 123 24.14 -56.19 22.69
CA HIS A 123 25.32 -55.33 22.80
C HIS A 123 26.45 -56.01 23.57
N GLN A 124 26.15 -56.75 24.64
CA GLN A 124 27.17 -57.48 25.41
C GLN A 124 27.89 -58.50 24.52
N MET A 125 27.13 -59.38 23.85
CA MET A 125 27.71 -60.41 22.99
C MET A 125 28.45 -59.80 21.80
N HIS A 126 27.82 -58.93 21.03
CA HIS A 126 28.40 -58.47 19.76
C HIS A 126 29.44 -57.36 19.96
N VAL A 127 29.12 -56.32 20.74
CA VAL A 127 29.99 -55.13 20.87
C VAL A 127 31.05 -55.33 21.96
N THR A 128 30.65 -55.78 23.15
CA THR A 128 31.58 -55.89 24.28
C THR A 128 32.51 -57.09 24.15
N ASP A 129 31.97 -58.27 23.89
CA ASP A 129 32.73 -59.53 23.90
C ASP A 129 33.40 -59.81 22.56
N HIS A 130 32.67 -59.62 21.45
CA HIS A 130 33.15 -59.97 20.10
C HIS A 130 33.61 -58.78 19.26
N LYS A 131 33.52 -57.54 19.78
CA LYS A 131 34.07 -56.32 19.16
C LYS A 131 33.54 -56.03 17.75
N ILE A 132 32.28 -56.35 17.48
CA ILE A 132 31.59 -56.02 16.23
C ILE A 132 31.27 -54.52 16.21
N ASP A 133 31.59 -53.87 15.09
CA ASP A 133 31.33 -52.43 14.90
C ASP A 133 29.83 -52.11 14.86
N CYS A 134 29.47 -50.94 15.39
CA CYS A 134 28.08 -50.49 15.52
C CYS A 134 27.34 -50.50 14.17
N LEU A 135 28.00 -50.02 13.10
CA LEU A 135 27.44 -49.90 11.76
C LEU A 135 27.27 -51.22 11.02
N ASN A 136 27.74 -52.35 11.58
CA ASN A 136 27.38 -53.67 11.03
C ASN A 136 25.91 -54.00 11.36
N CYS A 137 25.37 -53.48 12.47
CA CYS A 137 23.98 -53.72 12.89
C CYS A 137 23.10 -52.47 12.72
N HIS A 138 23.60 -51.28 13.02
CA HIS A 138 22.83 -50.05 12.92
C HIS A 138 22.90 -49.44 11.52
N LEU A 139 21.75 -49.00 10.99
CA LEU A 139 21.72 -48.06 9.87
C LEU A 139 22.51 -46.81 10.24
N GLU A 140 23.15 -46.18 9.26
CA GLU A 140 23.90 -44.96 9.51
C GLU A 140 22.95 -43.80 9.83
N ILE A 141 23.28 -43.02 10.85
CA ILE A 141 22.69 -41.70 11.07
C ILE A 141 23.62 -40.69 10.42
N LYS A 142 23.09 -39.89 9.50
CA LYS A 142 23.82 -38.77 8.90
C LYS A 142 23.47 -37.49 9.63
N HIS A 143 24.47 -36.65 9.84
CA HIS A 143 24.30 -35.32 10.40
C HIS A 143 24.90 -34.28 9.47
N GLY A 144 24.20 -33.18 9.24
CA GLY A 144 24.64 -32.09 8.39
C GLY A 144 23.48 -31.25 7.86
N GLN A 145 23.80 -30.10 7.26
CA GLN A 145 22.77 -29.23 6.69
C GLN A 145 22.17 -29.86 5.42
N ARG A 146 20.85 -30.08 5.41
CA ARG A 146 20.15 -30.38 4.15
C ARG A 146 20.15 -29.13 3.26
N ALA A 147 20.37 -29.31 1.96
CA ALA A 147 20.17 -28.24 0.99
C ALA A 147 18.67 -27.95 0.86
N MET A 148 18.26 -26.69 1.02
CA MET A 148 16.92 -26.28 0.61
C MET A 148 16.80 -26.52 -0.90
N LYS A 149 15.86 -27.37 -1.32
CA LYS A 149 15.46 -27.37 -2.73
C LYS A 149 14.71 -26.06 -2.99
N GLU A 150 15.09 -25.34 -4.04
CA GLU A 150 14.45 -24.09 -4.49
C GLU A 150 12.93 -24.22 -4.68
N THR A 151 12.47 -25.44 -4.99
CA THR A 151 11.07 -25.82 -4.93
C THR A 151 10.87 -26.64 -3.67
N VAL A 152 10.35 -25.98 -2.66
CA VAL A 152 9.96 -26.61 -1.42
C VAL A 152 8.70 -27.43 -1.69
N GLU A 153 8.87 -28.69 -2.10
CA GLU A 153 7.99 -29.75 -1.59
C GLU A 153 8.31 -29.87 -0.10
N LEU A 154 7.80 -28.93 0.71
CA LEU A 154 7.62 -29.16 2.14
C LEU A 154 6.77 -30.44 2.18
N ASP A 155 7.26 -31.48 2.84
CA ASP A 155 6.44 -32.65 3.11
C ASP A 155 5.40 -32.27 4.17
N CYS A 156 4.41 -31.45 3.75
CA CYS A 156 3.35 -30.87 4.57
C CYS A 156 2.45 -31.95 5.19
N ARG A 157 2.61 -33.21 4.75
CA ARG A 157 1.88 -34.37 5.26
C ARG A 157 2.28 -34.74 6.68
N ALA A 158 3.38 -34.18 7.21
CA ALA A 158 3.80 -34.42 8.57
C ALA A 158 2.85 -33.81 9.63
N CYS A 159 2.19 -32.67 9.35
CA CYS A 159 1.49 -31.92 10.40
C CYS A 159 0.08 -31.40 10.11
N HIS A 160 -0.46 -31.40 8.88
CA HIS A 160 -1.90 -31.41 8.51
C HIS A 160 -2.10 -30.86 7.08
N ILE A 161 -2.93 -31.55 6.31
CA ILE A 161 -3.20 -31.31 4.89
C ILE A 161 -4.21 -30.14 4.73
N ASP A 162 -3.93 -29.22 3.80
CA ASP A 162 -4.82 -28.18 3.24
C ASP A 162 -5.19 -26.92 4.06
N LYS A 163 -4.62 -26.69 5.24
CA LYS A 163 -4.95 -25.49 6.05
C LYS A 163 -3.96 -24.32 5.96
N HIS A 164 -2.76 -24.53 5.41
CA HIS A 164 -1.65 -23.57 5.48
C HIS A 164 -1.02 -23.19 4.14
N ALA A 165 -1.68 -23.49 3.00
CA ALA A 165 -1.12 -23.21 1.69
C ALA A 165 -0.79 -21.72 1.50
N GLU A 166 -1.68 -20.83 1.96
CA GLU A 166 -1.51 -19.38 1.90
C GLU A 166 -0.42 -18.87 2.84
N THR A 167 -0.34 -19.43 4.05
CA THR A 167 0.73 -19.12 5.02
C THR A 167 2.10 -19.49 4.46
N GLN A 168 2.19 -20.68 3.86
CA GLN A 168 3.41 -21.15 3.21
C GLN A 168 3.76 -20.28 2.00
N ALA A 169 2.79 -19.97 1.14
CA ALA A 169 2.96 -19.10 -0.01
C ALA A 169 3.49 -17.71 0.39
N LEU A 170 2.98 -17.13 1.48
CA LEU A 170 3.53 -15.89 2.04
C LEU A 170 4.98 -16.08 2.49
N TYR A 171 5.26 -17.09 3.32
CA TYR A 171 6.58 -17.28 3.92
C TYR A 171 7.67 -17.52 2.86
N VAL A 172 7.37 -18.30 1.83
CA VAL A 172 8.28 -18.54 0.69
C VAL A 172 8.23 -17.41 -0.35
N GLY A 173 7.25 -16.52 -0.27
CA GLY A 173 7.10 -15.37 -1.16
C GLY A 173 6.70 -15.74 -2.58
N ILE A 174 5.60 -16.49 -2.76
CA ILE A 174 5.03 -16.87 -4.06
C ILE A 174 3.57 -16.42 -4.14
N GLY A 175 3.17 -15.87 -5.29
CA GLY A 175 1.82 -15.38 -5.54
C GLY A 175 1.56 -15.15 -7.02
N ASP A 176 0.30 -14.92 -7.38
CA ASP A 176 -0.12 -14.91 -8.78
C ASP A 176 0.30 -13.60 -9.46
N GLY A 177 1.12 -13.71 -10.50
CA GLY A 177 1.62 -12.55 -11.24
C GLY A 177 2.61 -11.68 -10.45
N VAL A 178 3.13 -12.16 -9.31
CA VAL A 178 4.08 -11.44 -8.46
C VAL A 178 5.47 -12.08 -8.56
N SER A 179 6.51 -11.26 -8.71
CA SER A 179 7.88 -11.75 -8.59
C SER A 179 8.15 -12.26 -7.18
N SER A 180 8.79 -13.43 -7.09
CA SER A 180 9.05 -14.06 -5.79
C SER A 180 9.88 -13.16 -4.88
N LEU A 181 9.49 -13.12 -3.60
CA LEU A 181 10.22 -12.44 -2.54
C LEU A 181 10.13 -13.26 -1.24
N PRO A 182 10.99 -14.26 -1.05
CA PRO A 182 11.00 -15.06 0.16
C PRO A 182 11.29 -14.21 1.40
N ASP A 183 10.69 -14.58 2.53
CA ASP A 183 10.89 -13.87 3.79
C ASP A 183 12.35 -14.04 4.31
N PRO A 184 12.97 -13.01 4.93
CA PRO A 184 14.31 -13.15 5.51
C PRO A 184 14.43 -14.27 6.54
N MET A 185 13.40 -14.51 7.35
CA MET A 185 13.36 -15.60 8.33
C MET A 185 13.31 -16.96 7.61
N PHE A 186 12.56 -17.06 6.51
CA PHE A 186 12.56 -18.25 5.66
C PHE A 186 13.95 -18.52 5.08
N LEU A 187 14.60 -17.49 4.53
CA LEU A 187 15.96 -17.60 3.98
C LEU A 187 16.99 -17.96 5.07
N ALA A 188 16.79 -17.48 6.30
CA ALA A 188 17.58 -17.82 7.47
C ALA A 188 17.23 -19.19 8.08
N ARG A 189 16.27 -19.92 7.49
CA ARG A 189 15.81 -21.25 7.89
C ARG A 189 15.06 -21.31 9.23
N VAL A 190 14.49 -20.20 9.67
CA VAL A 190 13.63 -20.20 10.85
C VAL A 190 12.43 -21.10 10.58
N SER A 191 12.19 -22.05 11.48
CA SER A 191 11.11 -23.02 11.35
C SER A 191 9.78 -22.47 11.86
N CYS A 192 8.66 -23.09 11.46
CA CYS A 192 7.33 -22.69 11.95
C CYS A 192 7.24 -22.74 13.48
N VAL A 193 7.82 -23.78 14.10
CA VAL A 193 7.84 -23.97 15.56
C VAL A 193 8.80 -23.02 16.28
N GLY A 194 9.65 -22.30 15.53
CA GLY A 194 10.48 -21.22 16.09
C GLY A 194 9.62 -20.06 16.61
N CYS A 195 8.50 -19.76 15.93
CA CYS A 195 7.54 -18.75 16.40
C CYS A 195 6.31 -19.38 17.05
N HIS A 196 5.84 -20.54 16.56
CA HIS A 196 4.63 -21.19 17.04
C HIS A 196 4.94 -22.19 18.15
N THR A 197 5.08 -21.70 19.39
CA THR A 197 5.52 -22.51 20.54
C THR A 197 4.38 -22.92 21.48
N ALA A 198 3.22 -22.26 21.44
CA ALA A 198 2.10 -22.53 22.34
C ALA A 198 1.00 -23.40 21.68
N HIS A 199 0.53 -24.44 22.37
CA HIS A 199 -0.61 -25.25 21.93
C HIS A 199 -1.94 -24.63 22.37
N GLU A 200 -2.87 -24.44 21.43
CA GLU A 200 -4.28 -24.14 21.67
C GLU A 200 -5.15 -25.20 20.96
N GLY A 201 -5.52 -26.24 21.71
CA GLY A 201 -6.16 -27.43 21.14
C GLY A 201 -5.20 -28.18 20.20
N ASP A 202 -5.67 -28.50 19.00
CA ASP A 202 -4.87 -29.15 17.95
C ASP A 202 -4.05 -28.15 17.12
N THR A 203 -4.07 -26.85 17.47
CA THR A 203 -3.38 -25.78 16.72
C THR A 203 -2.24 -25.17 17.52
N MET A 204 -1.18 -24.76 16.82
CA MET A 204 -0.07 -24.02 17.41
C MET A 204 -0.26 -22.52 17.18
N LYS A 205 -0.06 -21.71 18.22
CA LYS A 205 -0.04 -20.25 18.12
C LYS A 205 1.35 -19.70 18.37
N ALA A 206 1.67 -18.66 17.61
CA ALA A 206 2.71 -17.72 17.95
C ALA A 206 2.16 -16.63 18.87
N SER A 207 3.06 -16.01 19.62
CA SER A 207 2.77 -14.84 20.43
C SER A 207 3.83 -13.77 20.17
N ALA A 208 3.54 -12.52 20.51
CA ALA A 208 4.52 -11.43 20.42
C ALA A 208 5.81 -11.73 21.22
N ASP A 209 5.71 -12.53 22.29
CA ASP A 209 6.85 -12.96 23.10
C ASP A 209 7.82 -13.84 22.28
N SER A 210 7.31 -14.65 21.36
CA SER A 210 8.11 -15.51 20.48
C SER A 210 9.00 -14.68 19.53
N CYS A 211 8.57 -13.47 19.17
CA CYS A 211 9.40 -12.55 18.40
C CYS A 211 10.51 -11.94 19.27
N ALA A 212 10.20 -11.65 20.54
CA ALA A 212 11.12 -11.00 21.48
C ALA A 212 12.32 -11.88 21.84
N GLU A 213 12.20 -13.21 21.77
CA GLU A 213 13.31 -14.16 21.98
C GLU A 213 14.49 -13.91 21.03
N CYS A 214 14.25 -13.42 19.81
CA CYS A 214 15.30 -13.13 18.82
C CYS A 214 15.50 -11.63 18.55
N HIS A 215 14.45 -10.82 18.70
CA HIS A 215 14.45 -9.43 18.28
C HIS A 215 14.39 -8.40 19.44
N GLY A 216 14.24 -8.86 20.68
CA GLY A 216 14.07 -8.01 21.87
C GLY A 216 12.65 -7.50 22.08
N GLU A 217 12.38 -6.96 23.28
CA GLU A 217 11.02 -6.58 23.72
C GLU A 217 10.34 -5.52 22.83
N THR A 218 11.11 -4.61 22.22
CA THR A 218 10.58 -3.52 21.39
C THR A 218 9.96 -4.02 20.08
N TYR A 219 10.24 -5.26 19.67
CA TYR A 219 9.70 -5.87 18.46
C TYR A 219 8.26 -6.35 18.62
N SER A 220 7.82 -6.61 19.85
CA SER A 220 6.50 -7.19 20.16
C SER A 220 5.32 -6.38 19.58
N HIS A 221 5.45 -5.06 19.48
CA HIS A 221 4.40 -4.18 18.96
C HIS A 221 4.25 -4.21 17.43
N MET A 222 5.28 -4.68 16.69
CA MET A 222 5.26 -4.65 15.22
C MET A 222 4.30 -5.67 14.62
N GLU A 223 4.04 -6.80 15.29
CA GLU A 223 3.13 -7.83 14.79
C GLU A 223 1.74 -7.25 14.52
N GLU A 224 1.17 -6.56 15.51
CA GLU A 224 -0.16 -5.94 15.41
C GLU A 224 -0.18 -4.84 14.36
N GLN A 225 0.88 -4.03 14.28
CA GLN A 225 1.01 -2.97 13.29
C GLN A 225 1.03 -3.53 11.87
N TRP A 226 1.83 -4.57 11.61
CA TRP A 226 1.90 -5.21 10.30
C TRP A 226 0.56 -5.79 9.87
N ARG A 227 -0.11 -6.47 10.82
CA ARG A 227 -1.40 -7.09 10.58
C ARG A 227 -2.46 -6.04 10.26
N THR A 228 -2.49 -4.96 11.03
CA THR A 228 -3.44 -3.85 10.83
C THR A 228 -3.18 -3.12 9.51
N GLY A 229 -1.93 -2.78 9.20
CA GLY A 229 -1.56 -2.10 7.96
C GLY A 229 -1.94 -2.91 6.72
N ALA A 230 -1.70 -4.22 6.73
CA ALA A 230 -2.00 -5.09 5.60
C ALA A 230 -3.51 -5.30 5.43
N MET A 231 -4.25 -5.47 6.53
CA MET A 231 -5.71 -5.60 6.47
C MET A 231 -6.40 -4.32 6.00
N ARG A 232 -5.88 -3.14 6.39
CA ARG A 232 -6.35 -1.85 5.87
C ARG A 232 -6.21 -1.78 4.34
N LEU A 233 -5.05 -2.17 3.81
CA LEU A 233 -4.80 -2.20 2.38
C LEU A 233 -5.71 -3.19 1.64
N VAL A 234 -5.94 -4.38 2.23
CA VAL A 234 -6.90 -5.35 1.70
C VAL A 234 -8.33 -4.79 1.68
N GLU A 235 -8.75 -4.11 2.75
CA GLU A 235 -10.07 -3.47 2.83
C GLU A 235 -10.22 -2.38 1.76
N GLU A 236 -9.20 -1.54 1.57
CA GLU A 236 -9.18 -0.49 0.55
C GLU A 236 -9.41 -1.05 -0.86
N ILE A 237 -8.75 -2.17 -1.21
CA ILE A 237 -8.92 -2.80 -2.52
C ILE A 237 -10.15 -3.70 -2.61
N GLY A 238 -10.73 -4.14 -1.49
CA GLY A 238 -11.94 -4.96 -1.46
C GLY A 238 -13.13 -4.26 -2.13
N GLY A 239 -13.32 -2.96 -1.84
CA GLY A 239 -14.36 -2.16 -2.49
C GLY A 239 -14.15 -2.00 -4.01
N ARG A 240 -12.89 -1.97 -4.45
CA ARG A 240 -12.51 -1.93 -5.88
C ARG A 240 -12.81 -3.27 -6.54
N ARG A 241 -12.37 -4.36 -5.91
CA ARG A 241 -12.61 -5.75 -6.33
C ARG A 241 -14.09 -6.03 -6.55
N ASP A 242 -14.94 -5.64 -5.60
CA ASP A 242 -16.39 -5.87 -5.70
C ASP A 242 -17.05 -5.06 -6.82
N ARG A 243 -16.51 -3.87 -7.13
CA ARG A 243 -16.94 -3.08 -8.27
C ARG A 243 -16.60 -3.77 -9.58
N VAL A 244 -15.35 -4.22 -9.74
CA VAL A 244 -14.90 -4.97 -10.93
C VAL A 244 -15.73 -6.23 -11.14
N ALA A 245 -15.98 -7.01 -10.08
CA ALA A 245 -16.79 -8.22 -10.16
C ALA A 245 -18.23 -7.95 -10.65
N ARG A 246 -18.88 -6.90 -10.15
CA ARG A 246 -20.21 -6.50 -10.61
C ARG A 246 -20.22 -6.05 -12.07
N GLU A 247 -19.16 -5.36 -12.49
CA GLU A 247 -19.05 -4.86 -13.85
C GLU A 247 -18.83 -5.97 -14.87
N ILE A 248 -17.95 -6.95 -14.56
CA ILE A 248 -17.78 -8.17 -15.35
C ILE A 248 -19.12 -8.88 -15.57
N GLU A 249 -19.94 -9.00 -14.52
CA GLU A 249 -21.27 -9.62 -14.65
C GLU A 249 -22.22 -8.78 -15.51
N ALA A 250 -22.19 -7.45 -15.39
CA ALA A 250 -23.05 -6.56 -16.15
C ALA A 250 -22.75 -6.56 -17.66
N VAL A 251 -21.47 -6.61 -18.05
CA VAL A 251 -21.06 -6.54 -19.47
C VAL A 251 -21.35 -7.81 -20.26
N ARG A 252 -21.64 -8.93 -19.59
CA ARG A 252 -22.09 -10.19 -20.23
C ARG A 252 -23.35 -10.00 -21.09
N SER A 253 -24.11 -8.94 -20.83
CA SER A 253 -25.32 -8.58 -21.60
C SER A 253 -25.10 -7.49 -22.67
N ASN A 254 -23.90 -6.90 -22.78
CA ASN A 254 -23.65 -5.63 -23.48
C ASN A 254 -22.68 -5.72 -24.69
N GLY A 255 -22.46 -6.89 -25.28
CA GLY A 255 -21.74 -7.00 -26.56
C GLY A 255 -20.21 -6.83 -26.49
N VAL A 256 -19.61 -6.92 -25.29
CA VAL A 256 -18.16 -7.08 -25.11
C VAL A 256 -17.74 -8.48 -25.58
N SER A 257 -16.51 -8.63 -26.09
CA SER A 257 -16.04 -9.92 -26.60
C SER A 257 -15.91 -10.95 -25.48
N ALA A 258 -16.16 -12.23 -25.80
CA ALA A 258 -16.00 -13.32 -24.83
C ALA A 258 -14.54 -13.49 -24.36
N GLU A 259 -13.58 -13.10 -25.18
CA GLU A 259 -12.14 -13.15 -24.87
C GLU A 259 -11.76 -12.09 -23.84
N ASP A 260 -12.28 -10.87 -23.98
CA ASP A 260 -12.05 -9.78 -23.03
C ASP A 260 -12.69 -10.09 -21.66
N ILE A 261 -13.90 -10.67 -21.67
CA ILE A 261 -14.58 -11.12 -20.45
C ILE A 261 -13.76 -12.22 -19.76
N ALA A 262 -13.30 -13.23 -20.50
CA ALA A 262 -12.47 -14.30 -19.95
C ALA A 262 -11.14 -13.77 -19.38
N THR A 263 -10.55 -12.77 -20.04
CA THR A 263 -9.33 -12.09 -19.56
C THR A 263 -9.60 -11.35 -18.25
N ALA A 264 -10.68 -10.57 -18.18
CA ALA A 264 -11.08 -9.86 -16.97
C ALA A 264 -11.37 -10.81 -15.79
N GLU A 265 -12.03 -11.95 -16.06
CA GLU A 265 -12.31 -12.99 -15.06
C GLU A 265 -11.03 -13.65 -14.53
N ALA A 266 -10.08 -13.96 -15.40
CA ALA A 266 -8.79 -14.52 -15.00
C ALA A 266 -7.99 -13.54 -14.14
N LEU A 267 -8.01 -12.25 -14.48
CA LEU A 267 -7.36 -11.19 -13.70
C LEU A 267 -8.03 -10.97 -12.34
N LEU A 268 -9.37 -10.99 -12.29
CA LEU A 268 -10.12 -10.93 -11.03
C LEU A 268 -9.81 -12.13 -10.14
N LEU A 269 -9.78 -13.35 -10.69
CA LEU A 269 -9.43 -14.56 -9.95
C LEU A 269 -8.01 -14.46 -9.39
N SER A 270 -7.06 -13.96 -10.18
CA SER A 270 -5.68 -13.77 -9.75
C SER A 270 -5.57 -12.75 -8.61
N ALA A 271 -6.31 -11.64 -8.70
CA ALA A 271 -6.40 -10.66 -7.61
C ALA A 271 -7.02 -11.26 -6.34
N ASP A 272 -8.08 -12.06 -6.49
CA ASP A 272 -8.74 -12.76 -5.38
C ASP A 272 -7.81 -13.76 -4.70
N ASN A 273 -6.99 -14.50 -5.46
CA ASN A 273 -5.97 -15.40 -4.91
C ASN A 273 -4.90 -14.65 -4.11
N ASN A 274 -4.45 -13.50 -4.60
CA ASN A 274 -3.49 -12.65 -3.89
C ASN A 274 -4.09 -12.08 -2.59
N ILE A 275 -5.32 -11.58 -2.62
CA ILE A 275 -6.06 -11.10 -1.42
C ILE A 275 -6.26 -12.24 -0.42
N ALA A 276 -6.64 -13.42 -0.91
CA ALA A 276 -6.79 -14.64 -0.13
C ALA A 276 -5.49 -15.05 0.57
N THR A 277 -4.37 -14.96 -0.14
CA THR A 277 -3.04 -15.30 0.38
C THR A 277 -2.70 -14.42 1.59
N ILE A 278 -3.00 -13.12 1.52
CA ILE A 278 -2.78 -12.19 2.64
C ILE A 278 -3.74 -12.49 3.80
N THR A 279 -5.04 -12.56 3.52
CA THR A 279 -6.09 -12.68 4.55
C THR A 279 -6.07 -14.01 5.29
N ARG A 280 -5.82 -15.13 4.59
CA ARG A 280 -5.74 -16.46 5.19
C ARG A 280 -4.33 -16.81 5.66
N GLY A 281 -3.31 -16.30 4.98
CA GLY A 281 -1.92 -16.60 5.28
C GLY A 281 -1.37 -15.86 6.51
N ASN A 282 -2.02 -14.78 6.94
CA ASN A 282 -1.57 -13.82 7.95
C ASN A 282 -0.29 -13.06 7.50
N PRO A 283 -0.39 -11.74 7.23
CA PRO A 283 0.69 -10.96 6.61
C PRO A 283 2.00 -10.92 7.40
N VAL A 284 1.98 -11.25 8.71
CA VAL A 284 3.17 -11.33 9.56
C VAL A 284 4.21 -12.34 9.07
N HIS A 285 3.80 -13.35 8.28
CA HIS A 285 4.73 -14.33 7.72
C HIS A 285 5.60 -13.75 6.60
N ASN A 286 5.18 -12.66 5.96
CA ASN A 286 6.00 -11.92 4.99
C ASN A 286 5.35 -10.58 4.67
N VAL A 287 5.66 -9.55 5.46
CA VAL A 287 4.99 -8.25 5.36
C VAL A 287 5.32 -7.51 4.06
N GLN A 288 6.57 -7.60 3.60
CA GLN A 288 7.01 -6.98 2.35
C GLN A 288 6.36 -7.64 1.13
N PHE A 289 6.21 -8.96 1.16
CA PHE A 289 5.51 -9.66 0.09
C PHE A 289 4.00 -9.42 0.14
N SER A 290 3.42 -9.26 1.33
CA SER A 290 2.01 -8.89 1.50
C SER A 290 1.69 -7.54 0.84
N GLU A 291 2.56 -6.54 0.98
CA GLU A 291 2.42 -5.26 0.27
C GLU A 291 2.45 -5.47 -1.27
N ARG A 292 3.40 -6.27 -1.77
CA ARG A 292 3.50 -6.58 -3.21
C ARG A 292 2.27 -7.30 -3.74
N LEU A 293 1.70 -8.21 -2.96
CA LEU A 293 0.46 -8.91 -3.31
C LEU A 293 -0.71 -7.93 -3.45
N VAL A 294 -0.88 -6.98 -2.52
CA VAL A 294 -1.93 -5.95 -2.64
C VAL A 294 -1.72 -5.08 -3.88
N ILE A 295 -0.49 -4.59 -4.10
CA ILE A 295 -0.18 -3.71 -5.23
C ILE A 295 -0.48 -4.41 -6.55
N THR A 296 -0.04 -5.66 -6.68
CA THR A 296 -0.30 -6.46 -7.89
C THR A 296 -1.78 -6.78 -8.03
N ALA A 297 -2.49 -7.14 -6.95
CA ALA A 297 -3.93 -7.34 -6.99
C ALA A 297 -4.66 -6.08 -7.47
N ASN A 298 -4.29 -4.90 -6.97
CA ASN A 298 -4.87 -3.63 -7.43
C ASN A 298 -4.59 -3.37 -8.92
N ALA A 299 -3.38 -3.66 -9.39
CA ALA A 299 -3.03 -3.55 -10.81
C ALA A 299 -3.81 -4.55 -11.68
N GLN A 300 -4.02 -5.79 -11.20
CA GLN A 300 -4.83 -6.80 -11.86
C GLN A 300 -6.29 -6.36 -11.98
N LEU A 301 -6.86 -5.74 -10.95
CA LEU A 301 -8.20 -5.15 -11.00
C LEU A 301 -8.30 -4.01 -12.03
N ALA A 302 -7.28 -3.14 -12.10
CA ALA A 302 -7.20 -2.10 -13.11
C ALA A 302 -7.13 -2.68 -14.54
N MET A 303 -6.30 -3.70 -14.74
CA MET A 303 -6.19 -4.40 -16.02
C MET A 303 -7.46 -5.15 -16.39
N ALA A 304 -8.20 -5.68 -15.41
CA ALA A 304 -9.48 -6.36 -15.65
C ALA A 304 -10.51 -5.37 -16.23
N LEU A 305 -10.62 -4.16 -15.67
CA LEU A 305 -11.46 -3.11 -16.26
C LEU A 305 -10.90 -2.60 -17.59
N GLY A 306 -9.57 -2.57 -17.74
CA GLY A 306 -8.89 -2.25 -18.98
C GLY A 306 -9.25 -3.19 -20.12
N ALA A 307 -9.38 -4.50 -19.86
CA ALA A 307 -9.83 -5.46 -20.86
C ALA A 307 -11.27 -5.16 -21.33
N LEU A 308 -12.13 -4.63 -20.45
CA LEU A 308 -13.53 -4.34 -20.78
C LEU A 308 -13.73 -2.98 -21.48
N ARG A 309 -12.93 -1.96 -21.13
CA ARG A 309 -13.17 -0.55 -21.52
C ARG A 309 -11.93 0.20 -22.02
N GLY A 310 -10.79 -0.46 -22.16
CA GLY A 310 -9.51 0.17 -22.54
C GLY A 310 -8.97 1.09 -21.45
N ASP A 311 -8.25 2.15 -21.84
CA ASP A 311 -7.54 3.05 -20.92
C ASP A 311 -8.44 3.72 -19.88
N GLU A 312 -9.70 3.99 -20.22
CA GLU A 312 -10.70 4.54 -19.28
C GLU A 312 -10.96 3.56 -18.12
N GLY A 313 -11.00 2.25 -18.40
CA GLY A 313 -11.18 1.23 -17.38
C GLY A 313 -9.99 1.13 -16.42
N ILE A 314 -8.76 1.34 -16.93
CA ILE A 314 -7.55 1.35 -16.10
C ILE A 314 -7.56 2.57 -15.18
N ALA A 315 -7.94 3.75 -15.69
CA ALA A 315 -7.96 5.00 -14.94
C ALA A 315 -8.95 5.01 -13.76
N ASP A 316 -9.99 4.18 -13.80
CA ASP A 316 -10.98 4.06 -12.72
C ASP A 316 -10.41 3.40 -11.44
N ILE A 317 -9.26 2.74 -11.52
CA ILE A 317 -8.57 2.13 -10.38
C ILE A 317 -7.29 2.89 -10.10
N ALA A 318 -7.34 3.78 -9.11
CA ALA A 318 -6.16 4.53 -8.68
C ALA A 318 -5.05 3.58 -8.16
N PRO A 319 -3.76 3.91 -8.35
CA PRO A 319 -2.67 3.22 -7.66
C PRO A 319 -2.82 3.29 -6.14
N ILE A 320 -2.21 2.34 -5.43
CA ILE A 320 -2.11 2.41 -3.95
C ILE A 320 -1.09 3.49 -3.60
N ALA A 321 -1.52 4.45 -2.76
CA ALA A 321 -0.67 5.53 -2.28
C ALA A 321 0.46 4.97 -1.41
N ARG A 322 1.67 5.51 -1.57
CA ARG A 322 2.85 5.08 -0.82
C ARG A 322 3.72 6.27 -0.46
N PRO A 323 4.42 6.22 0.69
CA PRO A 323 5.42 7.21 1.02
C PRO A 323 6.55 7.22 0.00
N LYS A 324 7.20 8.38 -0.09
CA LYS A 324 8.44 8.50 -0.84
C LYS A 324 9.58 7.81 -0.08
N GLU A 325 9.99 6.64 -0.57
CA GLU A 325 11.13 5.91 -0.03
C GLU A 325 12.46 6.55 -0.47
N PRO A 326 13.43 6.74 0.43
CA PRO A 326 14.77 7.20 0.09
C PRO A 326 15.55 6.14 -0.70
N GLU A 327 16.54 6.57 -1.49
CA GLU A 327 17.42 5.65 -2.21
C GLU A 327 18.27 4.83 -1.21
N GLY A 328 17.97 3.53 -1.09
CA GLY A 328 18.72 2.58 -0.28
C GLY A 328 18.17 2.30 1.12
N GLY A 329 17.17 3.05 1.59
CA GLY A 329 16.41 2.76 2.80
C GLY A 329 15.07 2.10 2.45
N ARG A 330 14.68 1.06 3.19
CA ARG A 330 13.31 0.52 3.14
C ARG A 330 12.73 0.59 4.54
N CYS A 331 12.35 1.79 4.97
CA CYS A 331 11.78 2.00 6.32
C CYS A 331 10.55 1.11 6.51
N LEU A 332 9.69 1.04 5.49
CA LEU A 332 8.50 0.19 5.48
C LEU A 332 8.82 -1.31 5.41
N GLY A 333 10.08 -1.70 5.17
CA GLY A 333 10.49 -3.09 5.24
C GLY A 333 10.32 -3.71 6.64
N CYS A 334 10.43 -2.87 7.68
CA CYS A 334 10.21 -3.24 9.08
C CYS A 334 9.08 -2.42 9.72
N HIS A 335 8.90 -1.16 9.35
CA HIS A 335 7.88 -0.26 9.93
C HIS A 335 6.59 -0.21 9.10
N PHE A 336 6.27 -1.27 8.37
CA PHE A 336 5.04 -1.34 7.58
C PHE A 336 3.79 -1.06 8.44
N GLY A 337 2.84 -0.29 7.90
CA GLY A 337 1.63 0.13 8.61
C GLY A 337 1.78 1.42 9.42
N ILE A 338 3.01 1.91 9.64
CA ILE A 338 3.26 3.14 10.39
C ILE A 338 2.70 4.37 9.68
N GLU A 339 2.56 4.30 8.35
CA GLU A 339 2.15 5.40 7.49
C GLU A 339 0.74 5.92 7.76
N THR A 340 -0.07 5.17 8.51
CA THR A 340 -1.44 5.56 8.91
C THR A 340 -1.63 5.64 10.42
N VAL A 341 -0.56 5.56 11.20
CA VAL A 341 -0.65 5.62 12.67
C VAL A 341 -0.85 7.07 13.11
N THR A 342 -1.72 7.27 14.11
CA THR A 342 -1.83 8.54 14.82
C THR A 342 -1.04 8.47 16.12
N VAL A 343 -0.14 9.43 16.35
CA VAL A 343 0.71 9.52 17.54
C VAL A 343 0.54 10.87 18.23
N ALA A 344 0.99 11.00 19.48
CA ALA A 344 1.12 12.31 20.12
C ALA A 344 2.50 12.91 19.78
N ALA A 345 2.53 14.05 19.12
CA ALA A 345 3.75 14.80 18.81
C ALA A 345 3.58 16.26 19.22
N PHE A 346 4.55 16.82 19.95
CA PHE A 346 4.56 18.22 20.41
C PHE A 346 3.27 18.67 21.13
N GLY A 347 2.61 17.76 21.85
CA GLY A 347 1.37 18.05 22.58
C GLY A 347 0.10 18.01 21.73
N GLN A 348 0.18 17.58 20.47
CA GLN A 348 -0.93 17.44 19.54
C GLN A 348 -1.03 16.00 19.00
N ALA A 349 -2.23 15.62 18.54
CA ALA A 349 -2.40 14.38 17.79
C ALA A 349 -1.88 14.59 16.36
N PHE A 350 -0.95 13.74 15.94
CA PHE A 350 -0.32 13.77 14.62
C PHE A 350 -0.68 12.50 13.86
N ASP A 351 -1.37 12.66 12.73
CA ASP A 351 -1.70 11.58 11.80
C ASP A 351 -0.68 11.55 10.65
N HIS A 352 -0.02 10.40 10.47
CA HIS A 352 0.96 10.23 9.40
C HIS A 352 0.33 10.25 8.01
N GLY A 353 -0.90 9.74 7.85
CA GLY A 353 -1.52 9.47 6.54
C GLY A 353 -1.52 10.68 5.60
N PRO A 354 -2.06 11.84 6.01
CA PRO A 354 -2.06 13.04 5.17
C PRO A 354 -0.65 13.49 4.74
N HIS A 355 0.35 13.27 5.59
CA HIS A 355 1.71 13.76 5.36
C HIS A 355 2.52 12.80 4.47
N VAL A 356 2.57 11.52 4.82
CA VAL A 356 3.43 10.56 4.11
C VAL A 356 2.73 9.91 2.92
N LEU A 357 1.39 9.76 2.94
CA LEU A 357 0.63 9.21 1.81
C LEU A 357 -0.01 10.31 0.94
N GLY A 358 -0.48 11.40 1.55
CA GLY A 358 -1.14 12.50 0.84
C GLY A 358 -0.15 13.43 0.14
N GLU A 359 0.85 13.92 0.88
CA GLU A 359 1.90 14.82 0.38
C GLU A 359 3.19 14.08 -0.02
N GLU A 360 3.18 12.74 0.00
CA GLU A 360 4.31 11.87 -0.38
C GLU A 360 5.63 12.25 0.32
N LEU A 361 5.58 12.69 1.58
CA LEU A 361 6.77 13.05 2.34
C LEU A 361 7.58 11.80 2.72
N SER A 362 8.91 11.90 2.61
CA SER A 362 9.81 10.85 3.07
C SER A 362 9.95 10.85 4.60
N CYS A 363 10.10 9.66 5.18
CA CYS A 363 10.24 9.48 6.63
C CYS A 363 11.38 10.32 7.22
N GLU A 364 12.50 10.40 6.50
CA GLU A 364 13.74 11.08 6.90
C GLU A 364 13.61 12.60 7.05
N LYS A 365 12.51 13.19 6.54
CA LYS A 365 12.21 14.60 6.80
C LYS A 365 11.91 14.87 8.27
N CYS A 366 11.37 13.87 8.98
CA CYS A 366 10.93 14.01 10.37
C CYS A 366 11.65 13.06 11.33
N HIS A 367 12.18 11.94 10.83
CA HIS A 367 12.80 10.88 11.63
C HIS A 367 14.26 10.68 11.25
N SER A 368 15.07 10.29 12.23
CA SER A 368 16.47 9.95 12.05
C SER A 368 16.65 8.72 11.15
N PRO A 369 17.46 8.78 10.09
CA PRO A 369 17.78 7.64 9.22
C PRO A 369 18.88 6.74 9.78
N ALA A 370 19.22 6.87 11.07
CA ALA A 370 20.28 6.07 11.68
C ALA A 370 20.02 4.56 11.50
N PRO A 371 21.06 3.74 11.22
CA PRO A 371 20.92 2.28 11.13
C PRO A 371 20.33 1.67 12.41
N GLN A 372 19.71 0.50 12.28
CA GLN A 372 19.03 -0.18 13.40
C GLN A 372 19.95 -0.43 14.60
N GLU A 373 21.25 -0.67 14.38
CA GLU A 373 22.22 -0.93 15.46
C GLU A 373 22.72 0.34 16.16
N VAL A 374 22.32 1.52 15.70
CA VAL A 374 22.79 2.81 16.21
C VAL A 374 21.72 3.45 17.09
N GLU A 375 22.13 3.92 18.27
CA GLU A 375 21.28 4.68 19.17
C GLU A 375 20.71 5.92 18.45
N GLY A 376 19.39 6.07 18.46
CA GLY A 376 18.70 7.14 17.74
C GLY A 376 18.08 6.74 16.39
N HIS A 377 18.00 5.45 16.05
CA HIS A 377 17.18 4.97 14.92
C HIS A 377 15.71 5.42 15.06
N GLY A 378 15.15 6.04 14.01
CA GLY A 378 13.72 6.36 13.95
C GLY A 378 13.24 7.46 14.92
N THR A 379 14.13 8.04 15.73
CA THR A 379 13.76 9.13 16.66
C THR A 379 13.34 10.38 15.88
N THR A 380 12.36 11.12 16.40
CA THR A 380 11.95 12.41 15.83
C THR A 380 13.15 13.38 15.79
N ALA A 381 13.51 13.78 14.58
CA ALA A 381 14.65 14.66 14.28
C ALA A 381 14.24 16.13 14.11
N VAL A 382 12.94 16.42 14.13
CA VAL A 382 12.35 17.75 13.97
C VAL A 382 11.81 18.31 15.28
N THR A 383 11.56 19.61 15.29
CA THR A 383 10.95 20.39 16.37
C THR A 383 9.58 20.91 15.95
N GLY A 384 8.70 21.25 16.91
CA GLY A 384 7.39 21.81 16.61
C GLY A 384 7.44 23.11 15.78
N ALA A 385 8.51 23.90 15.90
CA ALA A 385 8.71 25.10 15.09
C ALA A 385 8.95 24.80 13.60
N GLU A 386 9.53 23.64 13.28
CA GLU A 386 9.73 23.20 11.89
C GLU A 386 8.42 22.73 11.26
N CYS A 387 7.46 22.24 12.06
CA CYS A 387 6.11 21.94 11.60
C CYS A 387 5.37 23.21 11.12
N ALA A 388 5.60 24.34 11.79
CA ALA A 388 4.99 25.65 11.47
C ALA A 388 5.46 26.23 10.12
N SER A 389 6.47 25.63 9.49
CA SER A 389 6.85 25.96 8.11
C SER A 389 5.79 25.53 7.09
N CYS A 390 4.99 24.51 7.41
CA CYS A 390 3.86 24.04 6.60
C CYS A 390 2.50 24.28 7.28
N HIS A 391 2.44 24.25 8.62
CA HIS A 391 1.22 24.46 9.42
C HIS A 391 1.28 25.82 10.14
N HIS A 392 1.09 26.92 9.41
CA HIS A 392 1.15 28.27 9.95
C HIS A 392 -0.05 28.61 10.87
N GLU A 393 0.17 29.32 11.98
CA GLU A 393 -0.89 29.79 12.90
C GLU A 393 -1.69 30.99 12.36
N GLU A 394 -1.16 31.72 11.38
CA GLU A 394 -1.84 32.81 10.68
C GLU A 394 -1.60 32.65 9.17
N ALA A 395 -2.59 33.03 8.37
CA ALA A 395 -2.49 32.96 6.91
C ALA A 395 -1.27 33.77 6.43
N ARG A 396 -0.45 33.18 5.57
CA ARG A 396 0.70 33.88 4.99
C ARG A 396 0.31 34.68 3.76
N ASP A 397 0.74 35.94 3.72
CA ASP A 397 0.58 36.85 2.58
C ASP A 397 1.45 36.48 1.35
N ASP A 398 2.35 35.49 1.46
CA ASP A 398 3.32 35.12 0.44
C ASP A 398 2.77 34.18 -0.67
N GLY A 399 1.45 34.03 -0.71
CA GLY A 399 0.74 33.28 -1.74
C GLY A 399 0.76 31.78 -1.47
N CYS A 400 -0.37 31.27 -0.96
CA CYS A 400 -0.61 29.88 -0.57
C CYS A 400 -0.17 28.81 -1.61
N GLN A 401 -0.13 29.18 -2.90
CA GLN A 401 0.28 28.30 -4.00
C GLN A 401 1.76 27.91 -4.00
N SER A 402 2.60 28.66 -3.31
CA SER A 402 4.03 28.36 -3.18
C SER A 402 4.28 27.04 -2.45
N CYS A 403 3.40 26.68 -1.51
CA CYS A 403 3.43 25.43 -0.77
C CYS A 403 2.32 24.45 -1.20
N HIS A 404 1.18 24.93 -1.68
CA HIS A 404 0.09 24.09 -2.16
C HIS A 404 -0.13 24.27 -3.67
N THR A 405 0.63 23.51 -4.45
CA THR A 405 0.74 23.69 -5.91
C THR A 405 -0.57 23.56 -6.67
N ASP A 406 -1.52 22.77 -6.15
CA ASP A 406 -2.78 22.46 -6.81
C ASP A 406 -3.98 23.27 -6.30
N LEU A 407 -3.78 24.24 -5.38
CA LEU A 407 -4.91 24.96 -4.75
C LEU A 407 -5.87 25.56 -5.75
N ARG A 408 -5.35 26.20 -6.81
CA ARG A 408 -6.21 26.89 -7.79
C ARG A 408 -6.84 25.96 -8.83
N THR A 409 -6.41 24.72 -8.93
CA THR A 409 -6.93 23.75 -9.93
C THR A 409 -7.73 22.62 -9.29
N ARG A 410 -7.58 22.41 -7.97
CA ARG A 410 -8.28 21.37 -7.22
C ARG A 410 -9.78 21.65 -7.12
N ALA A 411 -10.58 20.70 -7.59
CA ALA A 411 -12.01 20.67 -7.29
C ALA A 411 -12.24 19.92 -5.97
N VAL A 412 -13.11 20.45 -5.12
CA VAL A 412 -13.54 19.78 -3.87
C VAL A 412 -15.05 19.63 -3.88
N SER A 413 -15.56 18.51 -3.36
CA SER A 413 -17.01 18.26 -3.34
C SER A 413 -17.59 18.64 -1.99
N TYR A 414 -18.53 19.59 -2.01
CA TYR A 414 -19.50 19.80 -0.93
C TYR A 414 -20.84 19.17 -1.36
N SER A 415 -21.98 19.72 -0.93
CA SER A 415 -23.31 19.35 -1.47
C SER A 415 -23.43 19.55 -3.00
N LYS A 416 -22.58 20.41 -3.58
CA LYS A 416 -22.31 20.53 -5.02
C LYS A 416 -20.78 20.61 -5.26
N PRO A 417 -20.30 20.34 -6.49
CA PRO A 417 -18.89 20.50 -6.83
C PRO A 417 -18.44 21.96 -6.69
N PHE A 418 -17.42 22.20 -5.88
CA PHE A 418 -16.77 23.50 -5.71
C PHE A 418 -15.45 23.53 -6.49
N SER A 419 -15.24 24.61 -7.26
CA SER A 419 -14.04 24.82 -8.06
C SER A 419 -13.25 26.00 -7.53
N HIS A 420 -12.05 25.76 -7.01
CA HIS A 420 -11.15 26.84 -6.59
C HIS A 420 -10.71 27.70 -7.77
N ALA A 421 -10.57 27.14 -8.98
CA ALA A 421 -10.23 27.90 -10.18
C ALA A 421 -11.27 29.00 -10.43
N LYS A 422 -12.54 28.61 -10.38
CA LYS A 422 -13.65 29.55 -10.63
C LYS A 422 -13.65 30.66 -9.58
N HIS A 423 -13.59 30.32 -8.29
CA HIS A 423 -13.68 31.31 -7.21
C HIS A 423 -12.44 32.20 -7.10
N ALA A 424 -11.23 31.62 -7.13
CA ALA A 424 -10.00 32.36 -6.91
C ALA A 424 -9.48 33.09 -8.17
N LEU A 425 -9.79 32.63 -9.39
CA LEU A 425 -9.34 33.28 -10.64
C LEU A 425 -10.45 34.10 -11.31
N ASP A 426 -11.67 33.57 -11.40
CA ASP A 426 -12.75 34.23 -12.16
C ASP A 426 -13.55 35.21 -11.31
N TYR A 427 -13.69 34.95 -10.01
CA TYR A 427 -14.37 35.83 -9.04
C TYR A 427 -13.41 36.58 -8.10
N ARG A 428 -12.10 36.24 -8.12
CA ARG A 428 -11.06 36.85 -7.27
C ARG A 428 -11.37 36.80 -5.76
N ALA A 429 -12.04 35.73 -5.30
CA ALA A 429 -12.23 35.49 -3.87
C ALA A 429 -10.88 35.28 -3.18
N ASP A 430 -10.69 35.88 -2.00
CA ASP A 430 -9.50 35.68 -1.20
C ASP A 430 -9.59 34.35 -0.44
N CYS A 431 -8.45 33.70 -0.22
CA CYS A 431 -8.42 32.38 0.41
C CYS A 431 -8.96 32.44 1.86
N ALA A 432 -8.71 33.55 2.55
CA ALA A 432 -9.14 33.78 3.92
C ALA A 432 -10.67 33.98 4.05
N ASP A 433 -11.38 34.23 2.95
CA ASP A 433 -12.84 34.37 2.96
C ASP A 433 -13.56 33.02 3.14
N CYS A 434 -12.83 31.93 2.91
CA CYS A 434 -13.37 30.57 2.98
C CYS A 434 -12.56 29.66 3.92
N HIS A 435 -11.31 29.98 4.24
CA HIS A 435 -10.40 29.13 5.01
C HIS A 435 -9.94 29.84 6.29
N GLY A 436 -10.05 29.14 7.43
CA GLY A 436 -9.53 29.61 8.71
C GLY A 436 -8.01 29.45 8.84
N SER A 437 -7.39 30.21 9.74
CA SER A 437 -5.95 30.17 10.03
C SER A 437 -5.44 28.77 10.42
N ASP A 438 -6.32 27.98 11.04
CA ASP A 438 -5.93 26.72 11.68
C ASP A 438 -6.29 25.49 10.83
N THR A 439 -6.98 25.67 9.69
CA THR A 439 -7.44 24.53 8.88
C THR A 439 -7.45 24.81 7.37
N THR A 440 -7.08 23.80 6.58
CA THR A 440 -7.24 23.81 5.12
C THR A 440 -8.67 23.52 4.65
N ARG A 441 -9.64 23.35 5.56
CA ARG A 441 -11.05 23.08 5.23
C ARG A 441 -11.86 24.37 5.22
N GLY A 442 -12.74 24.51 4.23
CA GLY A 442 -13.62 25.68 4.15
C GLY A 442 -14.92 25.51 4.93
N PHE A 443 -15.47 26.62 5.45
CA PHE A 443 -16.70 26.60 6.24
C PHE A 443 -17.95 26.81 5.38
N VAL A 444 -18.93 25.92 5.49
CA VAL A 444 -20.19 26.01 4.73
C VAL A 444 -20.97 27.31 5.02
N GLY A 445 -20.80 27.90 6.20
CA GLY A 445 -21.41 29.18 6.57
C GLY A 445 -20.90 30.38 5.77
N GLU A 446 -19.68 30.32 5.24
CA GLU A 446 -19.10 31.36 4.39
C GLU A 446 -19.56 31.25 2.93
N CYS A 447 -20.10 30.09 2.52
CA CYS A 447 -20.60 29.91 1.17
C CYS A 447 -21.89 30.71 0.91
N VAL A 448 -22.77 30.83 1.91
CA VAL A 448 -24.09 31.47 1.78
C VAL A 448 -24.05 33.00 1.74
N SER A 449 -22.90 33.62 1.98
CA SER A 449 -22.71 35.07 1.82
C SER A 449 -22.69 35.48 0.34
N CYS A 450 -22.20 34.60 -0.54
CA CYS A 450 -22.15 34.79 -1.99
C CYS A 450 -23.16 33.87 -2.73
N HIS A 451 -23.54 32.74 -2.13
CA HIS A 451 -24.56 31.80 -2.63
C HIS A 451 -25.79 31.80 -1.72
N HIS A 452 -26.38 32.97 -1.54
CA HIS A 452 -27.57 33.14 -0.70
C HIS A 452 -28.79 32.41 -1.28
N THR A 453 -29.66 31.89 -0.40
CA THR A 453 -30.93 31.21 -0.74
C THR A 453 -32.14 32.10 -0.46
N GLY A 454 -31.97 33.43 -0.53
CA GLY A 454 -32.98 34.43 -0.22
C GLY A 454 -32.43 35.85 -0.30
N ARG A 455 -33.32 36.85 -0.37
CA ARG A 455 -32.98 38.28 -0.55
C ARG A 455 -31.88 38.73 0.42
N VAL A 456 -30.72 39.07 -0.12
CA VAL A 456 -29.71 39.86 0.58
C VAL A 456 -29.82 41.29 0.07
N ASP A 457 -30.48 42.13 0.85
CA ASP A 457 -30.64 43.55 0.56
C ASP A 457 -29.34 44.30 0.93
N VAL A 458 -28.27 44.06 0.15
CA VAL A 458 -27.00 44.77 0.32
C VAL A 458 -26.91 45.86 -0.75
N GLU A 459 -27.62 46.95 -0.49
CA GLU A 459 -27.57 48.18 -1.26
C GLU A 459 -26.09 48.51 -1.61
N GLY A 460 -25.74 48.45 -2.89
CA GLY A 460 -24.42 48.79 -3.41
C GLY A 460 -23.31 47.74 -3.34
N LYS A 461 -23.56 46.48 -2.94
CA LYS A 461 -22.52 45.42 -2.88
C LYS A 461 -22.69 44.24 -3.83
N CYS A 462 -23.68 44.28 -4.71
CA CYS A 462 -23.88 43.22 -5.73
C CYS A 462 -22.64 43.06 -6.63
N ALA A 463 -21.89 44.14 -6.88
CA ALA A 463 -20.70 44.15 -7.72
C ALA A 463 -19.55 43.27 -7.18
N ASP A 464 -19.49 43.06 -5.86
CA ASP A 464 -18.45 42.24 -5.22
C ASP A 464 -18.58 40.75 -5.62
N CYS A 465 -19.81 40.30 -5.90
CA CYS A 465 -20.11 38.91 -6.27
C CYS A 465 -20.49 38.76 -7.76
N HIS A 466 -21.22 39.72 -8.33
CA HIS A 466 -21.76 39.71 -9.70
C HIS A 466 -20.95 40.57 -10.66
N VAL A 467 -19.63 40.33 -10.70
CA VAL A 467 -18.67 41.13 -11.48
C VAL A 467 -19.02 41.23 -12.97
N ALA A 468 -19.46 40.14 -13.60
CA ALA A 468 -19.79 40.14 -15.03
C ALA A 468 -21.08 40.92 -15.33
N GLN A 469 -22.11 40.73 -14.49
CA GLN A 469 -23.37 41.45 -14.58
C GLN A 469 -23.15 42.94 -14.37
N HIS A 470 -22.40 43.32 -13.32
CA HIS A 470 -22.07 44.72 -13.05
C HIS A 470 -21.23 45.35 -14.17
N ALA A 471 -20.21 44.65 -14.68
CA ALA A 471 -19.38 45.17 -15.78
C ALA A 471 -20.18 45.43 -17.07
N ILE A 472 -21.13 44.55 -17.41
CA ILE A 472 -22.03 44.75 -18.55
C ILE A 472 -23.03 45.86 -18.26
N TYR A 473 -23.65 45.86 -17.08
CA TYR A 473 -24.67 46.82 -16.66
C TYR A 473 -24.17 48.27 -16.65
N GLU A 474 -23.00 48.51 -16.04
CA GLU A 474 -22.29 49.80 -16.03
C GLU A 474 -21.54 50.08 -17.33
N GLY A 475 -21.45 49.09 -18.21
CA GLY A 475 -20.79 49.18 -19.50
C GLY A 475 -19.31 49.51 -19.45
N THR A 476 -18.59 48.97 -18.45
CA THR A 476 -17.15 49.18 -18.21
C THR A 476 -16.25 48.16 -18.92
N VAL A 477 -16.84 47.34 -19.80
CA VAL A 477 -16.16 46.29 -20.55
C VAL A 477 -15.11 46.89 -21.49
N GLU A 478 -13.85 46.42 -21.37
CA GLU A 478 -12.70 46.84 -22.18
C GLU A 478 -12.44 48.37 -22.22
N GLY A 479 -12.86 49.10 -21.18
CA GLY A 479 -12.60 50.54 -21.05
C GLY A 479 -13.51 51.43 -21.91
N ALA A 480 -14.54 50.85 -22.55
CA ALA A 480 -15.68 51.63 -23.00
C ALA A 480 -16.43 52.17 -21.77
N ALA A 481 -17.02 53.36 -21.89
CA ALA A 481 -17.97 53.89 -20.90
C ALA A 481 -19.31 54.01 -21.63
N SER A 482 -20.04 52.90 -21.67
CA SER A 482 -21.36 52.84 -22.30
C SER A 482 -22.35 52.17 -21.35
N PRO A 483 -22.73 52.84 -20.25
CA PRO A 483 -23.68 52.29 -19.29
C PRO A 483 -24.97 51.87 -19.98
N SER A 484 -25.68 50.92 -19.39
CA SER A 484 -26.99 50.56 -19.89
C SER A 484 -27.98 51.71 -19.67
N ILE A 485 -29.05 51.77 -20.47
CA ILE A 485 -30.14 52.73 -20.26
C ILE A 485 -30.72 52.66 -18.84
N HIS A 486 -30.68 51.47 -18.22
CA HIS A 486 -31.15 51.27 -16.84
C HIS A 486 -30.15 51.82 -15.82
N SER A 487 -28.85 51.61 -16.03
CA SER A 487 -27.79 52.19 -15.18
C SER A 487 -27.80 53.72 -15.28
N ASP A 488 -27.93 54.28 -16.49
CA ASP A 488 -28.06 55.73 -16.73
C ASP A 488 -29.34 56.32 -16.11
N ALA A 489 -30.39 55.51 -15.96
CA ALA A 489 -31.64 55.90 -15.30
C ALA A 489 -31.65 55.65 -13.79
N GLU A 490 -30.49 55.27 -13.20
CA GLU A 490 -30.33 54.97 -11.77
C GLU A 490 -31.26 53.85 -11.28
N VAL A 491 -31.55 52.87 -12.14
CA VAL A 491 -32.25 51.63 -11.75
C VAL A 491 -31.27 50.72 -11.01
N PHE A 492 -31.70 50.09 -9.93
CA PHE A 492 -30.88 49.17 -9.16
C PHE A 492 -31.16 47.72 -9.54
N CYS A 493 -30.19 46.82 -9.29
CA CYS A 493 -30.33 45.40 -9.62
C CYS A 493 -31.59 44.77 -8.98
N ILE A 494 -31.91 45.18 -7.74
CA ILE A 494 -33.05 44.67 -6.96
C ILE A 494 -34.42 45.13 -7.49
N ASP A 495 -34.45 46.17 -8.34
CA ASP A 495 -35.69 46.67 -8.95
C ASP A 495 -36.22 45.69 -10.00
N CYS A 496 -35.33 44.89 -10.60
CA CYS A 496 -35.68 43.84 -11.55
C CYS A 496 -35.59 42.42 -10.94
N HIS A 497 -34.71 42.22 -9.94
CA HIS A 497 -34.42 40.91 -9.35
C HIS A 497 -35.06 40.74 -7.97
N TYR A 498 -36.27 40.18 -7.96
CA TYR A 498 -37.08 39.96 -6.75
C TYR A 498 -36.69 38.72 -5.92
N THR A 499 -36.23 37.65 -6.58
CA THR A 499 -35.72 36.40 -5.99
C THR A 499 -34.56 35.84 -6.83
N ASP A 500 -33.70 35.00 -6.23
CA ASP A 500 -32.55 34.40 -6.92
C ASP A 500 -32.90 33.19 -7.80
N GLU A 501 -34.11 32.66 -7.67
CA GLU A 501 -34.50 31.37 -8.27
C GLU A 501 -35.42 31.48 -9.50
N ASP A 502 -35.95 32.67 -9.83
CA ASP A 502 -36.85 32.82 -10.98
C ASP A 502 -36.19 33.64 -12.11
N PRO A 503 -36.28 33.20 -13.39
CA PRO A 503 -35.94 34.04 -14.52
C PRO A 503 -36.81 35.30 -14.45
N ILE A 504 -36.26 36.49 -14.73
CA ILE A 504 -36.97 37.79 -14.68
C ILE A 504 -38.39 37.60 -15.23
N GLU A 505 -39.37 37.50 -14.33
CA GLU A 505 -40.76 37.41 -14.73
C GLU A 505 -41.16 38.78 -15.25
N THR A 506 -41.99 38.80 -16.28
CA THR A 506 -42.42 40.02 -16.96
C THR A 506 -43.06 41.04 -16.01
N LEU A 507 -43.54 40.59 -14.85
CA LEU A 507 -44.05 41.41 -13.75
C LEU A 507 -43.05 42.47 -13.26
N ALA A 508 -41.74 42.19 -13.24
CA ALA A 508 -40.73 43.15 -12.77
C ALA A 508 -40.67 44.43 -13.63
N CYS A 509 -41.11 44.34 -14.89
CA CYS A 509 -41.13 45.47 -15.79
C CYS A 509 -42.38 46.34 -15.62
N GLU A 510 -43.46 45.79 -15.04
CA GLU A 510 -44.78 46.42 -14.95
C GLU A 510 -44.81 47.61 -13.98
N ASP A 511 -43.87 47.67 -13.04
CA ASP A 511 -43.71 48.80 -12.12
C ASP A 511 -43.28 50.10 -12.82
N CYS A 512 -42.64 49.97 -14.00
CA CYS A 512 -42.09 51.10 -14.76
C CYS A 512 -42.61 51.18 -16.23
N HIS A 513 -43.15 50.09 -16.79
CA HIS A 513 -43.53 49.97 -18.20
C HIS A 513 -44.93 49.35 -18.38
N ASP A 514 -45.73 49.87 -19.32
CA ASP A 514 -47.10 49.39 -19.59
C ASP A 514 -47.16 47.89 -20.03
N GLU A 515 -48.11 47.16 -19.42
CA GLU A 515 -48.21 45.68 -19.30
C GLU A 515 -48.17 44.85 -20.61
N GLU A 516 -48.55 45.39 -21.77
CA GLU A 516 -48.83 44.54 -22.96
C GLU A 516 -47.71 44.44 -24.01
N ARG A 517 -46.62 45.22 -23.93
CA ARG A 517 -45.62 45.28 -25.04
C ARG A 517 -44.16 45.05 -24.65
N TYR A 518 -43.79 45.19 -23.38
CA TYR A 518 -42.39 45.15 -22.97
C TYR A 518 -41.84 43.72 -22.81
N ALA A 519 -42.69 42.78 -22.39
CA ALA A 519 -42.37 41.35 -22.34
C ALA A 519 -41.92 40.77 -23.69
N ASP A 520 -42.56 41.19 -24.78
CA ASP A 520 -42.20 40.80 -26.14
C ASP A 520 -40.85 41.40 -26.57
N MET A 521 -40.53 42.60 -26.09
CA MET A 521 -39.26 43.27 -26.39
C MET A 521 -38.08 42.57 -25.71
N LEU A 522 -38.23 42.20 -24.41
CA LEU A 522 -37.22 41.42 -23.70
C LEU A 522 -36.89 40.11 -24.44
N ARG A 523 -37.92 39.34 -24.81
CA ARG A 523 -37.76 38.10 -25.58
C ARG A 523 -37.05 38.36 -26.91
N THR A 524 -37.46 39.41 -27.62
CA THR A 524 -36.88 39.79 -28.92
C THR A 524 -35.39 40.10 -28.80
N TRP A 525 -34.97 40.85 -27.79
CA TRP A 525 -33.55 41.15 -27.54
C TRP A 525 -32.75 39.89 -27.21
N GLN A 526 -33.22 39.07 -26.27
CA GLN A 526 -32.54 37.84 -25.89
C GLN A 526 -32.41 36.86 -27.06
N GLU A 527 -33.45 36.73 -27.90
CA GLU A 527 -33.38 35.93 -29.13
C GLU A 527 -32.38 36.51 -30.15
N GLY A 528 -32.33 37.83 -30.29
CA GLY A 528 -31.34 38.53 -31.11
C GLY A 528 -29.91 38.20 -30.68
N THR A 529 -29.62 38.31 -29.38
CA THR A 529 -28.32 37.96 -28.81
C THR A 529 -27.97 36.50 -29.03
N ARG A 530 -28.90 35.56 -28.79
CA ARG A 530 -28.68 34.12 -29.05
C ARG A 530 -28.29 33.85 -30.50
N LYS A 531 -28.99 34.48 -31.46
CA LYS A 531 -28.68 34.34 -32.89
C LYS A 531 -27.29 34.88 -33.22
N LYS A 532 -26.92 36.07 -32.72
CA LYS A 532 -25.60 36.65 -32.94
C LYS A 532 -24.48 35.83 -32.31
N LEU A 533 -24.67 35.31 -31.09
CA LEU A 533 -23.70 34.40 -30.45
C LEU A 533 -23.46 33.14 -31.28
N ALA A 534 -24.51 32.55 -31.86
CA ALA A 534 -24.37 31.39 -32.75
C ALA A 534 -23.60 31.74 -34.04
N GLN A 535 -23.87 32.90 -34.64
CA GLN A 535 -23.14 33.39 -35.81
C GLN A 535 -21.66 33.64 -35.50
N VAL A 536 -21.34 34.23 -34.34
CA VAL A 536 -19.96 34.47 -33.89
C VAL A 536 -19.23 33.14 -33.66
N ALA A 537 -19.90 32.17 -33.02
CA ALA A 537 -19.35 30.83 -32.79
C ALA A 537 -18.95 30.12 -34.09
N GLU A 538 -19.81 30.21 -35.12
CA GLU A 538 -19.55 29.66 -36.45
C GLU A 538 -18.44 30.43 -37.18
N ALA A 539 -18.47 31.76 -37.12
CA ALA A 539 -17.46 32.64 -37.72
C ALA A 539 -16.05 32.37 -37.15
N ARG A 540 -15.94 32.09 -35.84
CA ARG A 540 -14.69 31.70 -35.18
C ARG A 540 -14.08 30.41 -35.76
N GLY A 541 -14.92 29.43 -36.11
CA GLY A 541 -14.48 28.09 -36.54
C GLY A 541 -14.08 27.95 -38.02
N SER A 542 -14.21 29.00 -38.82
CA SER A 542 -14.31 28.90 -40.29
C SER A 542 -13.24 29.65 -41.09
N GLY A 543 -12.20 30.23 -40.47
CA GLY A 543 -11.23 31.08 -41.18
C GLY A 543 -9.80 31.18 -40.60
N ARG A 544 -8.93 31.92 -41.30
CA ARG A 544 -7.51 32.19 -40.98
C ARG A 544 -7.32 33.28 -39.90
N ALA A 545 -8.26 33.44 -38.98
CA ALA A 545 -8.19 34.43 -37.91
C ALA A 545 -6.96 34.24 -37.03
N SER A 546 -6.35 35.34 -36.57
CA SER A 546 -5.20 35.27 -35.66
C SER A 546 -5.60 34.66 -34.32
N ARG A 547 -4.67 33.98 -33.63
CA ARG A 547 -4.92 33.43 -32.29
C ARG A 547 -5.37 34.50 -31.29
N ALA A 548 -4.88 35.73 -31.44
CA ALA A 548 -5.28 36.87 -30.62
C ALA A 548 -6.76 37.26 -30.84
N LEU A 549 -7.21 37.30 -32.10
CA LEU A 549 -8.61 37.61 -32.42
C LEU A 549 -9.56 36.51 -31.93
N ILE A 550 -9.18 35.23 -32.07
CA ILE A 550 -9.97 34.10 -31.55
C ILE A 550 -10.09 34.21 -30.02
N ALA A 551 -9.00 34.51 -29.33
CA ALA A 551 -9.00 34.68 -27.88
C ALA A 551 -9.87 35.88 -27.42
N GLU A 552 -9.91 36.96 -28.20
CA GLU A 552 -10.77 38.12 -27.96
C GLU A 552 -12.25 37.77 -28.08
N ILE A 553 -12.65 37.19 -29.21
CA ILE A 553 -14.02 36.72 -29.46
C ILE A 553 -14.50 35.78 -28.34
N GLU A 554 -13.64 34.84 -27.93
CA GLU A 554 -13.96 33.93 -26.84
C GLU A 554 -14.14 34.63 -25.48
N ARG A 555 -13.40 35.70 -25.20
CA ARG A 555 -13.58 36.49 -23.97
C ARG A 555 -14.95 37.16 -23.98
N HIS A 556 -15.35 37.80 -25.09
CA HIS A 556 -16.67 38.41 -25.20
C HIS A 556 -17.80 37.39 -25.07
N MET A 557 -17.71 36.25 -25.76
CA MET A 557 -18.70 35.18 -25.65
C MET A 557 -18.83 34.65 -24.22
N ARG A 558 -17.71 34.39 -23.52
CA ARG A 558 -17.73 33.93 -22.12
C ARG A 558 -18.32 34.98 -21.18
N LEU A 559 -18.01 36.26 -21.40
CA LEU A 559 -18.56 37.35 -20.59
C LEU A 559 -20.08 37.41 -20.71
N ILE A 560 -20.63 37.40 -21.94
CA ILE A 560 -22.07 37.45 -22.21
C ILE A 560 -22.79 36.19 -21.69
N GLN A 561 -22.15 35.02 -21.79
CA GLN A 561 -22.70 33.78 -21.21
C GLN A 561 -22.71 33.80 -19.68
N ARG A 562 -21.67 34.37 -19.04
CA ARG A 562 -21.57 34.48 -17.58
C ARG A 562 -22.55 35.49 -17.00
N ASP A 563 -22.82 36.56 -17.74
CA ASP A 563 -23.84 37.54 -17.40
C ASP A 563 -25.24 36.93 -17.25
N GLY A 564 -25.58 35.98 -18.12
CA GLY A 564 -26.82 35.19 -18.01
C GLY A 564 -28.09 35.94 -18.43
N SER A 565 -28.06 37.27 -18.56
CA SER A 565 -29.22 38.07 -18.99
C SER A 565 -29.49 37.96 -20.51
N LEU A 566 -28.58 37.32 -21.25
CA LEU A 566 -28.57 37.25 -22.72
C LEU A 566 -28.58 38.64 -23.36
N GLY A 567 -27.84 39.55 -22.74
CA GLY A 567 -27.64 40.92 -23.20
C GLY A 567 -28.67 41.92 -22.69
N PHE A 568 -29.63 41.51 -21.86
CA PHE A 568 -30.61 42.45 -21.31
C PHE A 568 -29.99 43.48 -20.37
N HIS A 569 -28.97 43.12 -19.58
CA HIS A 569 -28.30 44.07 -18.69
C HIS A 569 -27.68 45.25 -19.45
N ASN A 570 -27.28 45.07 -20.72
CA ASN A 570 -26.87 46.16 -21.60
C ASN A 570 -26.96 45.75 -23.08
N PRO A 571 -28.14 45.92 -23.71
CA PRO A 571 -28.39 45.41 -25.05
C PRO A 571 -27.49 46.05 -26.10
N GLU A 572 -27.22 47.35 -25.96
CA GLU A 572 -26.45 48.15 -26.92
C GLU A 572 -24.96 47.77 -26.92
N LEU A 573 -24.38 47.61 -25.73
CA LEU A 573 -23.00 47.16 -25.59
C LEU A 573 -22.81 45.75 -26.15
N VAL A 574 -23.71 44.83 -25.78
CA VAL A 574 -23.64 43.43 -26.21
C VAL A 574 -23.82 43.30 -27.72
N ASP A 575 -24.74 44.09 -28.29
CA ASP A 575 -24.93 44.16 -29.74
C ASP A 575 -23.68 44.67 -30.45
N THR A 576 -23.04 45.71 -29.90
CA THR A 576 -21.82 46.31 -30.45
C THR A 576 -20.67 45.31 -30.43
N LEU A 577 -20.42 44.65 -29.29
CA LEU A 577 -19.35 43.65 -29.14
C LEU A 577 -19.51 42.50 -30.13
N LEU A 578 -20.71 41.91 -30.21
CA LEU A 578 -20.96 40.77 -31.10
C LEU A 578 -20.91 41.18 -32.58
N SER A 579 -21.38 42.38 -32.92
CA SER A 579 -21.33 42.88 -34.30
C SER A 579 -19.90 43.18 -34.73
N ASP A 580 -19.07 43.71 -33.83
CA ASP A 580 -17.65 43.93 -34.09
C ASP A 580 -16.87 42.63 -34.21
N ASP A 581 -17.18 41.64 -33.37
CA ASP A 581 -16.60 40.30 -33.47
C ASP A 581 -16.94 39.64 -34.81
N LEU A 582 -18.20 39.73 -35.26
CA LEU A 582 -18.62 39.26 -36.59
C LEU A 582 -17.89 39.98 -37.72
N ARG A 583 -17.76 41.31 -37.62
CA ARG A 583 -17.06 42.12 -38.63
C ARG A 583 -15.57 41.77 -38.71
N LYS A 584 -14.90 41.64 -37.55
CA LYS A 584 -13.49 41.25 -37.46
C LYS A 584 -13.27 39.82 -37.96
N ALA A 585 -14.12 38.88 -37.57
CA ALA A 585 -14.07 37.49 -38.03
C ALA A 585 -14.33 37.38 -39.54
N GLY A 586 -15.28 38.15 -40.07
CA GLY A 586 -15.60 38.21 -41.50
C GLY A 586 -14.48 38.83 -42.34
N ALA A 587 -13.81 39.88 -41.85
CA ALA A 587 -12.65 40.47 -42.50
C ALA A 587 -11.40 39.58 -42.50
N ALA A 588 -11.37 38.55 -41.64
CA ALA A 588 -10.28 37.57 -41.53
C ALA A 588 -10.52 36.27 -42.34
N ARG A 589 -11.68 36.14 -42.99
CA ARG A 589 -11.97 35.10 -44.01
C ARG A 589 -11.41 35.55 -45.35
#